data_AF-A0A136MZZ9-F1
#
_entry.id   AF-A0A136MZZ9-F1
#
_cell.length_a   1.000
_cell.length_b   1.000
_cell.length_c   1.000
_cell.angle_alpha   90.00
_cell.angle_beta   90.00
_cell.angle_gamma   90.00
#
_symmetry.space_group_name_H-M   'P 1'
#
loop_
_entity.id
_entity.type
_entity.pdbx_description
1 polymer ?
#
loop_
_entity_poly.entity_id
_entity_poly.type
_entity_poly.pdbx_seq_one_letter_code
_entity_poly.pdbx_strand_id
1 'polypeptide(L)'
;MRENHASSRNISLIARVVILWCIIVLCTMNGIGQSRYVIVDSIIIQGNKHTKNHIIFNEIDFHPGDTISLEKLPSRLQQNERRLRSISLFNLVTLNIKNWNTETSHCNLVVAVQENWFIYPYLIFELADRNFNVWRKEFNYALSRTNYGIALNHINLTGNKDKLKLKVQGGYIRKLEMLYDYPYLWGKWGLTGNILYSESREVAYQTLENKPVFYKNAQNERIFRQYRGSLALQQRINPQTIQSISLEYNDLKVDNEIVRLNPNFLGRGESQLRYFILDYSLKYDNTVYPLYPLKGYRAEFNLRKEGFGWPDKITNTWLAMNIEQHFALAKNLILSAKIKFKINIESNKIPYMLNDAIGYKDDNITGYQLYVIDGRHFMLVRHALKYRLLEHNFKISDKMPKPFRVMNTQLFARLNLDAGYANDPSGGTNNPYTNRIQLGYGPGLDLILFNNFTASMELGITRHGEAGIFFSGGLNF
;
A
#
# COMPACT_ATOMS: atom_id res chain seq x y z
N MET A 1 80.13 -3.94 36.71
CA MET A 1 79.68 -3.73 35.32
C MET A 1 79.59 -5.09 34.60
N ARG A 2 78.55 -5.92 34.83
CA ARG A 2 78.29 -7.14 34.01
C ARG A 2 76.98 -7.89 34.36
N GLU A 3 75.85 -7.21 34.59
CA GLU A 3 74.58 -7.95 34.84
C GLU A 3 73.36 -7.52 33.99
N ASN A 4 73.40 -6.39 33.26
CA ASN A 4 72.21 -5.91 32.54
C ASN A 4 72.05 -6.36 31.07
N HIS A 5 72.93 -7.23 30.54
CA HIS A 5 72.86 -7.64 29.13
C HIS A 5 72.13 -8.96 28.83
N ALA A 6 71.79 -9.76 29.85
CA ALA A 6 71.09 -11.03 29.63
C ALA A 6 69.56 -10.86 29.46
N SER A 7 68.98 -9.86 30.11
CA SER A 7 67.52 -9.61 30.10
C SER A 7 67.00 -9.14 28.72
N SER A 8 67.73 -8.26 28.03
CA SER A 8 67.26 -7.71 26.73
C SER A 8 67.30 -8.73 25.58
N ARG A 9 68.22 -9.69 25.60
CA ARG A 9 68.29 -10.77 24.60
C ARG A 9 67.11 -11.74 24.71
N ASN A 10 66.71 -12.11 25.92
CA ASN A 10 65.58 -13.02 26.13
C ASN A 10 64.25 -12.40 25.72
N ILE A 11 64.04 -11.09 25.96
CA ILE A 11 62.83 -10.38 25.53
C ILE A 11 62.73 -10.32 24.00
N SER A 12 63.86 -10.12 23.30
CA SER A 12 63.91 -10.13 21.83
C SER A 12 63.61 -11.50 21.20
N LEU A 13 63.97 -12.59 21.90
CA LEU A 13 63.75 -13.94 21.43
C LEU A 13 62.26 -14.31 21.58
N ILE A 14 61.65 -13.94 22.71
CA ILE A 14 60.22 -14.15 22.97
C ILE A 14 59.38 -13.35 21.98
N ALA A 15 59.73 -12.08 21.71
CA ALA A 15 59.02 -11.26 20.72
C ALA A 15 59.10 -11.87 19.30
N ARG A 16 60.24 -12.43 18.90
CA ARG A 16 60.40 -13.09 17.60
C ARG A 16 59.60 -14.39 17.52
N VAL A 17 59.54 -15.17 18.59
CA VAL A 17 58.73 -16.41 18.66
C VAL A 17 57.25 -16.09 18.61
N VAL A 18 56.78 -15.05 19.31
CA VAL A 18 55.37 -14.61 19.29
C VAL A 18 54.98 -14.07 17.92
N ILE A 19 55.84 -13.29 17.26
CA ILE A 19 55.58 -12.80 15.89
C ILE A 19 55.53 -13.97 14.91
N LEU A 20 56.44 -14.94 15.02
CA LEU A 20 56.43 -16.14 14.18
C LEU A 20 55.17 -16.99 14.40
N TRP A 21 54.73 -17.12 15.66
CA TRP A 21 53.48 -17.80 16.01
C TRP A 21 52.24 -17.06 15.47
N CYS A 22 52.20 -15.73 15.59
CA CYS A 22 51.14 -14.92 14.99
C CYS A 22 51.11 -15.04 13.47
N ILE A 23 52.26 -15.09 12.78
CA ILE A 23 52.33 -15.28 11.33
C ILE A 23 51.86 -16.69 10.94
N ILE A 24 52.21 -17.73 11.70
CA ILE A 24 51.75 -19.11 11.46
C ILE A 24 50.23 -19.23 11.71
N VAL A 25 49.69 -18.57 12.73
CA VAL A 25 48.24 -18.52 12.99
C VAL A 25 47.53 -17.73 11.88
N LEU A 26 48.06 -16.60 11.43
CA LEU A 26 47.52 -15.82 10.30
C LEU A 26 47.63 -16.57 8.95
N CYS A 27 48.65 -17.39 8.75
CA CYS A 27 48.78 -18.23 7.55
C CYS A 27 47.88 -19.47 7.58
N THR A 28 47.58 -20.05 8.75
CA THR A 28 46.67 -21.20 8.88
C THR A 28 45.19 -20.83 8.79
N MET A 29 44.83 -19.55 8.97
CA MET A 29 43.45 -19.08 8.71
C MET A 29 43.15 -18.83 7.22
N ASN A 30 44.16 -18.87 6.34
CA ASN A 30 43.98 -18.88 4.89
C ASN A 30 44.00 -20.32 4.34
N GLY A 31 43.34 -21.24 5.04
CA GLY A 31 42.92 -22.49 4.43
C GLY A 31 42.09 -22.15 3.20
N ILE A 32 42.61 -22.47 2.02
CA ILE A 32 41.91 -22.37 0.74
C ILE A 32 40.68 -23.27 0.86
N GLY A 33 39.57 -22.71 1.34
CA GLY A 33 38.26 -23.26 1.07
C GLY A 33 38.13 -23.20 -0.43
N GLN A 34 38.32 -24.34 -1.11
CA GLN A 34 37.80 -24.51 -2.46
C GLN A 34 36.31 -24.18 -2.35
N SER A 35 35.93 -22.96 -2.74
CA SER A 35 34.53 -22.58 -2.84
C SER A 35 33.95 -23.45 -3.94
N ARG A 36 33.48 -24.63 -3.55
CA ARG A 36 32.82 -25.55 -4.46
C ARG A 36 31.60 -24.81 -5.00
N TYR A 37 31.46 -24.82 -6.30
CA TYR A 37 30.37 -24.16 -7.01
C TYR A 37 29.59 -25.18 -7.81
N VAL A 38 28.46 -24.72 -8.35
CA VAL A 38 27.55 -25.50 -9.18
C VAL A 38 27.16 -24.64 -10.36
N ILE A 39 27.21 -25.23 -11.54
CA ILE A 39 26.76 -24.60 -12.78
C ILE A 39 25.37 -25.15 -13.09
N VAL A 40 24.41 -24.25 -13.28
CA VAL A 40 23.03 -24.63 -13.63
C VAL A 40 22.95 -24.86 -15.13
N ASP A 41 22.79 -26.10 -15.59
CA ASP A 41 22.67 -26.41 -17.02
C ASP A 41 21.31 -26.01 -17.57
N SER A 42 20.25 -26.43 -16.88
CA SER A 42 18.88 -26.21 -17.32
C SER A 42 17.94 -26.06 -16.14
N ILE A 43 16.85 -25.33 -16.38
CA ILE A 43 15.76 -25.15 -15.43
C ILE A 43 14.50 -25.75 -16.04
N ILE A 44 14.02 -26.83 -15.43
CA ILE A 44 12.84 -27.57 -15.86
C ILE A 44 11.66 -27.15 -14.99
N ILE A 45 10.62 -26.60 -15.60
CA ILE A 45 9.42 -26.16 -14.88
C ILE A 45 8.35 -27.25 -15.01
N GLN A 46 7.70 -27.60 -13.89
CA GLN A 46 6.68 -28.64 -13.82
C GLN A 46 5.45 -28.15 -13.04
N GLY A 47 4.25 -28.50 -13.52
CA GLY A 47 2.98 -28.28 -12.81
C GLY A 47 2.28 -26.95 -13.07
N ASN A 48 2.86 -26.05 -13.87
CA ASN A 48 2.21 -24.84 -14.39
C ASN A 48 1.37 -25.17 -15.64
N LYS A 49 0.06 -25.37 -15.48
CA LYS A 49 -0.83 -25.70 -16.61
C LYS A 49 -1.32 -24.45 -17.32
N HIS A 50 -1.69 -23.43 -16.56
CA HIS A 50 -2.21 -22.17 -17.08
C HIS A 50 -1.13 -21.08 -17.19
N THR A 51 -0.31 -20.97 -16.14
CA THR A 51 0.73 -19.94 -15.97
C THR A 51 1.88 -20.20 -16.93
N LYS A 52 2.31 -19.17 -17.65
CA LYS A 52 3.38 -19.28 -18.64
C LYS A 52 4.74 -19.37 -17.95
N ASN A 53 5.67 -20.13 -18.55
CA ASN A 53 7.02 -20.35 -18.03
C ASN A 53 7.77 -19.06 -17.71
N HIS A 54 7.65 -18.04 -18.58
CA HIS A 54 8.36 -16.77 -18.40
C HIS A 54 7.96 -16.03 -17.11
N ILE A 55 6.75 -16.26 -16.56
CA ILE A 55 6.33 -15.69 -15.29
C ILE A 55 7.19 -16.23 -14.14
N ILE A 56 7.50 -17.52 -14.19
CA ILE A 56 8.36 -18.16 -13.20
C ILE A 56 9.81 -17.66 -13.38
N PHE A 57 10.29 -17.57 -14.61
CA PHE A 57 11.62 -17.02 -14.91
C PHE A 57 11.77 -15.55 -14.46
N ASN A 58 10.73 -14.73 -14.57
CA ASN A 58 10.76 -13.33 -14.15
C ASN A 58 10.83 -13.16 -12.62
N GLU A 59 10.49 -14.18 -11.83
CA GLU A 59 10.46 -14.12 -10.36
C GLU A 59 11.67 -14.79 -9.70
N ILE A 60 12.33 -15.73 -10.39
CA ILE A 60 13.55 -16.37 -9.90
C ILE A 60 14.80 -15.52 -10.21
N ASP A 61 15.83 -15.60 -9.36
CA ASP A 61 17.11 -14.87 -9.57
C ASP A 61 18.23 -15.68 -10.19
N PHE A 62 17.98 -16.89 -10.67
CA PHE A 62 18.99 -17.67 -11.35
C PHE A 62 18.50 -18.13 -12.72
N HIS A 63 19.43 -18.18 -13.66
CA HIS A 63 19.22 -18.54 -15.06
C HIS A 63 20.11 -19.72 -15.45
N PRO A 64 19.78 -20.45 -16.52
CA PRO A 64 20.70 -21.43 -17.10
C PRO A 64 22.05 -20.76 -17.43
N GLY A 65 23.15 -21.42 -17.06
CA GLY A 65 24.52 -20.90 -17.15
C GLY A 65 25.05 -20.23 -15.88
N ASP A 66 24.19 -19.98 -14.87
CA ASP A 66 24.64 -19.34 -13.64
C ASP A 66 25.52 -20.27 -12.77
N THR A 67 26.57 -19.68 -12.19
CA THR A 67 27.44 -20.33 -11.21
C THR A 67 27.03 -19.94 -9.79
N ILE A 68 26.68 -20.93 -8.97
CA ILE A 68 26.21 -20.75 -7.60
C ILE A 68 27.17 -21.44 -6.64
N SER A 69 27.65 -20.73 -5.61
CA SER A 69 28.43 -21.35 -4.53
C SER A 69 27.56 -22.39 -3.78
N LEU A 70 28.11 -23.57 -3.52
CA LEU A 70 27.43 -24.66 -2.80
C LEU A 70 26.93 -24.22 -1.42
N GLU A 71 27.67 -23.34 -0.74
CA GLU A 71 27.28 -22.80 0.56
C GLU A 71 25.99 -21.96 0.49
N LYS A 72 25.81 -21.22 -0.61
CA LYS A 72 24.66 -20.33 -0.83
C LYS A 72 23.49 -21.03 -1.53
N LEU A 73 23.71 -22.23 -2.08
CA LEU A 73 22.69 -22.91 -2.88
C LEU A 73 21.40 -23.20 -2.10
N PRO A 74 21.42 -23.79 -0.89
CA PRO A 74 20.19 -24.07 -0.14
C PRO A 74 19.40 -22.80 0.19
N SER A 75 20.08 -21.74 0.62
CA SER A 75 19.45 -20.47 0.97
C SER A 75 18.87 -19.76 -0.25
N ARG A 76 19.56 -19.81 -1.40
CA ARG A 76 19.08 -19.25 -2.67
C ARG A 76 17.86 -20.01 -3.20
N LEU A 77 17.84 -21.35 -3.14
CA LEU A 77 16.65 -22.14 -3.50
C LEU A 77 15.45 -21.76 -2.63
N GLN A 78 15.64 -21.70 -1.31
CA GLN A 78 14.58 -21.31 -0.37
C GLN A 78 14.08 -19.88 -0.61
N GLN A 79 14.97 -18.94 -0.95
CA GLN A 79 14.58 -17.56 -1.27
C GLN A 79 13.72 -17.51 -2.54
N ASN A 80 14.07 -18.27 -3.57
CA ASN A 80 13.31 -18.35 -4.82
C ASN A 80 11.96 -19.04 -4.62
N GLU A 81 11.87 -20.08 -3.79
CA GLU A 81 10.58 -20.65 -3.37
C GLU A 81 9.69 -19.61 -2.71
N ARG A 82 10.23 -18.79 -1.80
CA ARG A 82 9.48 -17.71 -1.14
C ARG A 82 9.01 -16.65 -2.12
N ARG A 83 9.84 -16.28 -3.11
CA ARG A 83 9.44 -15.32 -4.17
C ARG A 83 8.31 -15.85 -5.02
N LEU A 84 8.40 -17.09 -5.50
CA LEU A 84 7.33 -17.73 -6.27
C LEU A 84 6.04 -17.91 -5.46
N ARG A 85 6.13 -18.16 -4.15
CA ARG A 85 4.93 -18.17 -3.28
C ARG A 85 4.35 -16.77 -3.09
N SER A 86 5.19 -15.73 -3.04
CA SER A 86 4.74 -14.36 -2.79
C SER A 86 3.87 -13.78 -3.91
N ILE A 87 3.97 -14.30 -5.14
CA ILE A 87 3.14 -13.87 -6.26
C ILE A 87 1.71 -14.43 -6.24
N SER A 88 1.36 -15.26 -5.24
CA SER A 88 0.01 -15.81 -4.99
C SER A 88 -0.58 -16.68 -6.11
N LEU A 89 0.19 -16.97 -7.18
CA LEU A 89 -0.21 -17.86 -8.27
C LEU A 89 -0.05 -19.35 -7.93
N PHE A 90 0.74 -19.67 -6.90
CA PHE A 90 1.09 -21.06 -6.56
C PHE A 90 0.81 -21.34 -5.08
N ASN A 91 0.12 -22.45 -4.81
CA ASN A 91 -0.13 -22.95 -3.45
C ASN A 91 1.08 -23.70 -2.88
N LEU A 92 1.79 -24.42 -3.74
CA LEU A 92 3.00 -25.17 -3.40
C LEU A 92 4.08 -24.83 -4.43
N VAL A 93 5.29 -24.62 -3.95
CA VAL A 93 6.49 -24.45 -4.76
C VAL A 93 7.60 -25.26 -4.11
N THR A 94 8.25 -26.11 -4.88
CA THR A 94 9.42 -26.90 -4.47
C THR A 94 10.49 -26.81 -5.53
N LEU A 95 11.69 -26.39 -5.14
CA LEU A 95 12.86 -26.36 -5.99
C LEU A 95 13.77 -27.53 -5.64
N ASN A 96 14.01 -28.41 -6.61
CA ASN A 96 14.85 -29.60 -6.42
C ASN A 96 16.01 -29.59 -7.40
N ILE A 97 17.12 -30.22 -7.00
CA ILE A 97 18.26 -30.44 -7.87
C ILE A 97 18.17 -31.86 -8.42
N LYS A 98 18.35 -32.01 -9.74
CA LYS A 98 18.41 -33.29 -10.44
C LYS A 98 19.67 -33.37 -11.30
N ASN A 99 20.06 -34.60 -11.65
CA ASN A 99 21.19 -34.88 -12.54
C ASN A 99 22.46 -34.14 -12.12
N TRP A 100 22.78 -34.19 -10.83
CA TRP A 100 23.99 -33.57 -10.31
C TRP A 100 25.21 -34.36 -10.73
N ASN A 101 26.07 -33.76 -11.54
CA ASN A 101 27.37 -34.29 -11.90
C ASN A 101 28.43 -33.67 -10.98
N THR A 102 28.94 -34.45 -10.03
CA THR A 102 29.99 -34.01 -9.08
C THR A 102 31.35 -33.74 -9.74
N GLU A 103 31.62 -34.34 -10.90
CA GLU A 103 32.92 -34.21 -11.59
C GLU A 103 32.99 -32.90 -12.36
N THR A 104 31.92 -32.55 -13.07
CA THR A 104 31.85 -31.29 -13.84
C THR A 104 31.25 -30.14 -13.02
N SER A 105 30.63 -30.43 -11.86
CA SER A 105 29.86 -29.48 -11.05
C SER A 105 28.61 -28.93 -11.75
N HIS A 106 28.04 -29.69 -12.69
CA HIS A 106 26.82 -29.31 -13.39
C HIS A 106 25.57 -29.93 -12.75
N CYS A 107 24.44 -29.22 -12.79
CA CYS A 107 23.16 -29.75 -12.33
C CYS A 107 21.97 -29.19 -13.11
N ASN A 108 20.86 -29.93 -13.07
CA ASN A 108 19.55 -29.45 -13.51
C ASN A 108 18.72 -29.01 -12.31
N LEU A 109 18.06 -27.87 -12.43
CA LEU A 109 17.11 -27.40 -11.44
C LEU A 109 15.69 -27.71 -11.89
N VAL A 110 14.90 -28.32 -11.01
CA VAL A 110 13.49 -28.59 -11.25
C VAL A 110 12.65 -27.69 -10.35
N VAL A 111 11.88 -26.80 -10.99
CA VAL A 111 10.90 -25.94 -10.35
C VAL A 111 9.54 -26.61 -10.48
N ALA A 112 9.13 -27.33 -9.43
CA ALA A 112 7.80 -27.95 -9.38
C ALA A 112 6.82 -27.04 -8.63
N VAL A 113 5.73 -26.68 -9.29
CA VAL A 113 4.69 -25.78 -8.76
C VAL A 113 3.32 -26.43 -8.79
N GLN A 114 2.47 -26.02 -7.85
CA GLN A 114 1.04 -26.31 -7.87
C GLN A 114 0.29 -24.99 -7.97
N GLU A 115 -0.41 -24.79 -9.09
CA GLU A 115 -1.19 -23.58 -9.32
C GLU A 115 -2.29 -23.39 -8.27
N ASN A 116 -2.53 -22.12 -7.94
CA ASN A 116 -3.60 -21.71 -7.05
C ASN A 116 -4.92 -21.60 -7.82
N TRP A 117 -6.02 -21.53 -7.08
CA TRP A 117 -7.28 -21.07 -7.64
C TRP A 117 -7.13 -19.62 -8.10
N PHE A 118 -7.63 -19.29 -9.30
CA PHE A 118 -7.44 -17.95 -9.87
C PHE A 118 -8.62 -17.00 -9.70
N ILE A 119 -9.82 -17.52 -9.40
CA ILE A 119 -11.08 -16.78 -9.48
C ILE A 119 -11.69 -16.57 -8.08
N TYR A 120 -11.59 -15.37 -7.53
CA TYR A 120 -12.08 -15.07 -6.19
C TYR A 120 -13.32 -14.18 -6.26
N PRO A 121 -14.54 -14.75 -6.20
CA PRO A 121 -15.76 -13.98 -6.05
C PRO A 121 -15.91 -13.51 -4.60
N TYR A 122 -16.46 -12.32 -4.40
CA TYR A 122 -16.95 -11.89 -3.09
C TYR A 122 -18.21 -11.04 -3.23
N LEU A 123 -19.09 -11.18 -2.24
CA LEU A 123 -20.30 -10.37 -2.13
C LEU A 123 -19.95 -9.02 -1.50
N ILE A 124 -20.51 -7.97 -2.06
CA ILE A 124 -20.37 -6.61 -1.55
C ILE A 124 -21.57 -6.34 -0.67
N PHE A 125 -21.32 -5.94 0.57
CA PHE A 125 -22.31 -5.36 1.45
C PHE A 125 -21.64 -4.23 2.23
N GLU A 126 -21.95 -2.99 1.84
CA GLU A 126 -21.35 -1.80 2.43
C GLU A 126 -22.46 -0.84 2.87
N LEU A 127 -22.30 -0.20 4.01
CA LEU A 127 -23.16 0.91 4.41
C LEU A 127 -22.80 2.13 3.56
N ALA A 128 -23.80 2.87 3.09
CA ALA A 128 -23.57 4.13 2.38
C ALA A 128 -23.05 5.24 3.32
N ASP A 129 -23.30 5.08 4.62
CA ASP A 129 -22.95 6.03 5.65
C ASP A 129 -21.52 5.82 6.17
N ARG A 130 -20.90 6.90 6.63
CA ARG A 130 -19.50 6.93 7.08
C ARG A 130 -19.20 5.96 8.23
N ASN A 131 -20.19 5.62 9.03
CA ASN A 131 -20.06 4.66 10.12
C ASN A 131 -21.41 4.00 10.48
N PHE A 132 -21.35 2.88 11.19
CA PHE A 132 -22.51 2.13 11.68
C PHE A 132 -23.39 2.95 12.63
N ASN A 133 -22.81 3.87 13.41
CA ASN A 133 -23.54 4.68 14.37
C ASN A 133 -24.52 5.65 13.69
N VAL A 134 -24.16 6.23 12.56
CA VAL A 134 -25.03 7.07 11.73
C VAL A 134 -26.17 6.25 11.15
N TRP A 135 -25.85 5.09 10.56
CA TRP A 135 -26.86 4.18 10.01
C TRP A 135 -27.90 3.73 11.07
N ARG A 136 -27.45 3.50 12.30
CA ARG A 136 -28.31 3.16 13.45
C ARG A 136 -29.10 4.37 13.98
N LYS A 137 -28.42 5.43 14.37
CA LYS A 137 -29.01 6.54 15.17
C LYS A 137 -29.85 7.48 14.31
N GLU A 138 -29.39 7.78 13.10
CA GLU A 138 -30.04 8.77 12.23
C GLU A 138 -31.01 8.12 11.26
N PHE A 139 -30.70 6.89 10.81
CA PHE A 139 -31.45 6.22 9.75
C PHE A 139 -32.15 4.93 10.18
N ASN A 140 -32.15 4.60 11.47
CA ASN A 140 -32.85 3.44 12.04
C ASN A 140 -32.68 2.15 11.22
N TYR A 141 -31.44 1.82 10.85
CA TYR A 141 -31.09 0.62 10.08
C TYR A 141 -31.72 0.56 8.68
N ALA A 142 -32.03 1.70 8.05
CA ALA A 142 -32.66 1.72 6.74
C ALA A 142 -31.80 1.00 5.68
N LEU A 143 -32.29 -0.14 5.18
CA LEU A 143 -31.64 -0.91 4.11
C LEU A 143 -31.52 -0.11 2.81
N SER A 144 -32.34 0.92 2.61
CA SER A 144 -32.23 1.85 1.48
C SER A 144 -30.89 2.60 1.45
N ARG A 145 -30.13 2.63 2.56
CA ARG A 145 -28.77 3.19 2.67
C ARG A 145 -27.68 2.13 2.65
N THR A 146 -27.93 0.99 2.00
CA THR A 146 -26.92 -0.06 1.81
C THR A 146 -26.55 -0.17 0.33
N ASN A 147 -25.30 -0.56 0.10
CA ASN A 147 -24.77 -0.94 -1.19
C ASN A 147 -24.61 -2.45 -1.20
N TYR A 148 -25.03 -3.08 -2.29
CA TYR A 148 -24.95 -4.52 -2.45
C TYR A 148 -24.46 -4.85 -3.85
N GLY A 149 -23.75 -5.96 -4.00
CA GLY A 149 -23.20 -6.29 -5.30
C GLY A 149 -22.34 -7.55 -5.29
N ILE A 150 -21.72 -7.79 -6.43
CA ILE A 150 -20.79 -8.89 -6.63
C ILE A 150 -19.52 -8.31 -7.24
N ALA A 151 -18.38 -8.75 -6.72
CA ALA A 151 -17.11 -8.51 -7.34
C ALA A 151 -16.39 -9.84 -7.62
N LEU A 152 -15.63 -9.85 -8.70
CA LEU A 152 -14.87 -10.99 -9.18
C LEU A 152 -13.43 -10.55 -9.41
N ASN A 153 -12.49 -11.23 -8.75
CA ASN A 153 -11.06 -11.04 -9.00
C ASN A 153 -10.49 -12.29 -9.67
N HIS A 154 -10.08 -12.17 -10.93
CA HIS A 154 -9.28 -13.19 -11.62
C HIS A 154 -7.80 -12.78 -11.54
N ILE A 155 -6.93 -13.52 -10.85
CA ILE A 155 -5.53 -13.09 -10.60
C ILE A 155 -4.52 -13.50 -11.69
N ASN A 156 -4.95 -14.31 -12.67
CA ASN A 156 -4.09 -14.80 -13.76
C ASN A 156 -4.91 -15.14 -15.01
N LEU A 157 -5.55 -14.16 -15.66
CA LEU A 157 -6.59 -14.38 -16.69
C LEU A 157 -6.07 -15.11 -17.93
N THR A 158 -4.91 -14.72 -18.46
CA THR A 158 -4.31 -15.29 -19.68
C THR A 158 -3.08 -16.17 -19.40
N GLY A 159 -2.71 -16.31 -18.13
CA GLY A 159 -1.52 -17.05 -17.70
C GLY A 159 -0.29 -16.16 -17.51
N ASN A 160 -0.45 -14.83 -17.65
CA ASN A 160 0.63 -13.84 -17.61
C ASN A 160 0.68 -13.08 -16.27
N LYS A 161 0.12 -13.64 -15.19
CA LYS A 161 -0.10 -12.96 -13.89
C LYS A 161 -0.99 -11.72 -14.04
N ASP A 162 -1.78 -11.68 -15.10
CA ASP A 162 -2.67 -10.60 -15.45
C ASP A 162 -3.95 -10.66 -14.63
N LYS A 163 -4.28 -9.53 -14.00
CA LYS A 163 -5.36 -9.43 -13.03
C LYS A 163 -6.56 -8.71 -13.63
N LEU A 164 -7.70 -9.40 -13.71
CA LEU A 164 -8.99 -8.82 -14.04
C LEU A 164 -9.82 -8.65 -12.76
N LYS A 165 -10.29 -7.44 -12.50
CA LYS A 165 -11.28 -7.15 -11.47
C LYS A 165 -12.55 -6.66 -12.14
N LEU A 166 -13.67 -7.30 -11.82
CA LEU A 166 -15.00 -6.87 -12.21
C LEU A 166 -15.80 -6.57 -10.95
N LYS A 167 -16.51 -5.46 -10.93
CA LYS A 167 -17.38 -5.07 -9.82
C LYS A 167 -18.70 -4.56 -10.37
N VAL A 168 -19.77 -5.17 -9.90
CA VAL A 168 -21.15 -4.77 -10.18
C VAL A 168 -21.82 -4.52 -8.84
N GLN A 169 -22.14 -3.25 -8.57
CA GLN A 169 -22.71 -2.81 -7.31
C GLN A 169 -23.98 -1.97 -7.58
N GLY A 170 -25.03 -2.30 -6.86
CA GLY A 170 -26.27 -1.56 -6.75
C GLY A 170 -26.51 -1.01 -5.34
N GLY A 171 -27.73 -0.54 -5.09
CA GLY A 171 -28.11 0.09 -3.83
C GLY A 171 -27.98 1.61 -3.86
N TYR A 172 -27.47 2.18 -2.76
CA TYR A 172 -27.38 3.63 -2.57
C TYR A 172 -26.46 4.30 -3.59
N ILE A 173 -25.32 3.67 -3.91
CA ILE A 173 -24.39 4.04 -4.98
C ILE A 173 -24.38 2.90 -6.00
N ARG A 174 -24.73 3.21 -7.25
CA ARG A 174 -24.58 2.28 -8.36
C ARG A 174 -23.17 2.41 -8.91
N LYS A 175 -22.46 1.29 -9.07
CA LYS A 175 -21.09 1.28 -9.57
C LYS A 175 -20.85 0.07 -10.46
N LEU A 176 -20.33 0.32 -11.65
CA LEU A 176 -19.78 -0.68 -12.55
C LEU A 176 -18.31 -0.35 -12.74
N GLU A 177 -17.42 -1.29 -12.44
CA GLU A 177 -15.99 -1.08 -12.54
C GLU A 177 -15.33 -2.32 -13.15
N MET A 178 -14.47 -2.09 -14.14
CA MET A 178 -13.59 -3.10 -14.70
C MET A 178 -12.17 -2.58 -14.63
N LEU A 179 -11.26 -3.39 -14.11
CA LEU A 179 -9.83 -3.13 -14.09
C LEU A 179 -9.10 -4.33 -14.67
N TYR A 180 -8.22 -4.10 -15.63
CA TYR A 180 -7.34 -5.11 -16.18
C TYR A 180 -5.89 -4.66 -16.02
N ASP A 181 -5.10 -5.45 -15.30
CA ASP A 181 -3.69 -5.19 -15.02
C ASP A 181 -2.82 -6.25 -15.70
N TYR A 182 -1.98 -5.82 -16.63
CA TYR A 182 -1.07 -6.67 -17.39
C TYR A 182 0.38 -6.36 -16.98
N PRO A 183 0.99 -7.12 -16.06
CA PRO A 183 2.20 -6.69 -15.35
C PRO A 183 3.50 -6.77 -16.17
N TYR A 184 3.55 -7.55 -17.25
CA TYR A 184 4.76 -7.77 -18.05
C TYR A 184 4.52 -7.46 -19.54
N LEU A 185 4.21 -6.20 -19.84
CA LEU A 185 4.13 -5.70 -21.22
C LEU A 185 5.49 -5.80 -21.93
N TRP A 186 6.54 -5.28 -21.29
CA TRP A 186 7.93 -5.45 -21.72
C TRP A 186 8.86 -5.43 -20.49
N GLY A 187 9.60 -6.52 -20.26
CA GLY A 187 10.47 -6.63 -19.08
C GLY A 187 9.72 -6.36 -17.77
N LYS A 188 10.10 -5.30 -17.04
CA LYS A 188 9.49 -4.91 -15.76
C LYS A 188 8.40 -3.84 -15.87
N TRP A 189 7.94 -3.56 -17.09
CA TRP A 189 6.84 -2.63 -17.33
C TRP A 189 5.53 -3.38 -17.50
N GLY A 190 4.46 -2.83 -16.95
CA GLY A 190 3.09 -3.30 -17.07
C GLY A 190 2.15 -2.19 -17.51
N LEU A 191 0.96 -2.59 -17.97
CA LEU A 191 -0.11 -1.72 -18.41
C LEU A 191 -1.37 -2.03 -17.61
N THR A 192 -1.99 -1.02 -17.02
CA THR A 192 -3.26 -1.14 -16.31
C THR A 192 -4.31 -0.30 -16.99
N GLY A 193 -5.45 -0.89 -17.34
CA GLY A 193 -6.63 -0.19 -17.82
C GLY A 193 -7.76 -0.25 -16.79
N ASN A 194 -8.47 0.86 -16.61
CA ASN A 194 -9.65 0.91 -15.75
C ASN A 194 -10.78 1.68 -16.42
N ILE A 195 -12.00 1.15 -16.32
CA ILE A 195 -13.22 1.86 -16.65
C ILE A 195 -14.17 1.79 -15.46
N LEU A 196 -14.79 2.92 -15.16
CA LEU A 196 -15.67 3.09 -14.01
C LEU A 196 -16.88 3.92 -14.45
N TYR A 197 -18.05 3.42 -14.12
CA TYR A 197 -19.29 4.18 -14.11
C TYR A 197 -19.84 4.18 -12.69
N SER A 198 -20.19 5.36 -12.18
CA SER A 198 -20.73 5.50 -10.83
C SER A 198 -21.86 6.53 -10.81
N GLU A 199 -22.91 6.24 -10.04
CA GLU A 199 -24.03 7.15 -9.81
C GLU A 199 -24.48 7.18 -8.35
N SER A 200 -24.74 8.38 -7.84
CA SER A 200 -25.20 8.61 -6.47
C SER A 200 -26.51 9.39 -6.44
N ARG A 201 -27.29 9.16 -5.39
CA ARG A 201 -28.51 9.92 -5.05
C ARG A 201 -28.24 11.13 -4.17
N GLU A 202 -27.02 11.23 -3.65
CA GLU A 202 -26.60 12.23 -2.68
C GLU A 202 -25.15 12.63 -2.97
N VAL A 203 -24.86 13.92 -2.87
CA VAL A 203 -23.50 14.44 -2.99
C VAL A 203 -23.30 15.59 -2.00
N ALA A 204 -22.14 15.62 -1.36
CA ALA A 204 -21.74 16.77 -0.56
C ALA A 204 -21.44 17.93 -1.52
N TYR A 205 -22.25 18.99 -1.52
CA TYR A 205 -22.12 20.07 -2.50
C TYR A 205 -21.37 21.29 -1.94
N GLN A 206 -21.25 21.41 -0.61
CA GLN A 206 -20.48 22.44 0.07
C GLN A 206 -20.09 21.97 1.46
N THR A 207 -19.13 22.66 2.07
CA THR A 207 -18.79 22.50 3.48
C THR A 207 -19.27 23.72 4.25
N LEU A 208 -20.03 23.49 5.32
CA LEU A 208 -20.42 24.52 6.29
C LEU A 208 -19.99 24.05 7.68
N GLU A 209 -19.37 24.94 8.45
CA GLU A 209 -18.96 24.64 9.84
C GLU A 209 -18.24 23.29 9.93
N ASN A 210 -17.17 23.13 9.15
CA ASN A 210 -16.31 21.93 9.15
C ASN A 210 -17.03 20.60 8.90
N LYS A 211 -18.23 20.63 8.32
CA LYS A 211 -19.02 19.45 7.94
C LYS A 211 -19.49 19.54 6.49
N PRO A 212 -19.53 18.42 5.77
CA PRO A 212 -20.09 18.39 4.43
C PRO A 212 -21.61 18.48 4.51
N VAL A 213 -22.19 19.33 3.68
CA VAL A 213 -23.63 19.47 3.49
C VAL A 213 -24.04 18.68 2.26
N PHE A 214 -24.92 17.72 2.48
CA PHE A 214 -25.40 16.82 1.44
C PHE A 214 -26.70 17.33 0.83
N TYR A 215 -26.78 17.29 -0.50
CA TYR A 215 -28.02 17.52 -1.23
C TYR A 215 -28.58 16.19 -1.71
N LYS A 216 -29.90 16.03 -1.56
CA LYS A 216 -30.67 14.89 -2.04
C LYS A 216 -31.99 15.41 -2.60
N ASN A 217 -32.34 14.98 -3.82
CA ASN A 217 -33.59 15.38 -4.44
C ASN A 217 -34.81 14.70 -3.75
N ALA A 218 -35.95 15.38 -3.70
CA ALA A 218 -37.22 14.91 -3.13
C ALA A 218 -37.73 13.64 -3.81
N GLN A 219 -37.52 13.51 -5.12
CA GLN A 219 -37.89 12.33 -5.91
C GLN A 219 -36.88 11.16 -5.74
N ASN A 220 -35.82 11.34 -4.95
CA ASN A 220 -34.78 10.33 -4.68
C ASN A 220 -34.09 9.80 -5.95
N GLU A 221 -33.97 10.67 -6.95
CA GLU A 221 -33.34 10.43 -8.23
C GLU A 221 -31.81 10.48 -8.15
N ARG A 222 -31.14 10.05 -9.22
CA ARG A 222 -29.67 10.08 -9.32
C ARG A 222 -29.24 11.49 -9.73
N ILE A 223 -28.58 12.17 -8.81
CA ILE A 223 -28.20 13.59 -8.96
C ILE A 223 -26.71 13.78 -9.31
N PHE A 224 -25.91 12.72 -9.21
CA PHE A 224 -24.49 12.73 -9.54
C PHE A 224 -24.15 11.50 -10.37
N ARG A 225 -23.43 11.70 -11.47
CA ARG A 225 -22.93 10.66 -12.37
C ARG A 225 -21.48 10.91 -12.71
N GLN A 226 -20.70 9.85 -12.77
CA GLN A 226 -19.32 9.85 -13.22
C GLN A 226 -19.07 8.72 -14.20
N TYR A 227 -18.46 9.04 -15.34
CA TYR A 227 -17.70 8.11 -16.14
C TYR A 227 -16.22 8.41 -15.98
N ARG A 228 -15.43 7.36 -15.81
CA ARG A 228 -13.97 7.44 -15.76
C ARG A 228 -13.38 6.33 -16.61
N GLY A 229 -12.39 6.67 -17.40
CA GLY A 229 -11.55 5.70 -18.10
C GLY A 229 -10.09 6.07 -17.88
N SER A 230 -9.24 5.13 -17.51
CA SER A 230 -7.81 5.39 -17.33
C SER A 230 -6.94 4.29 -17.92
N LEU A 231 -5.75 4.71 -18.34
CA LEU A 231 -4.65 3.87 -18.78
C LEU A 231 -3.41 4.29 -18.00
N ALA A 232 -2.74 3.32 -17.38
CA ALA A 232 -1.54 3.53 -16.60
C ALA A 232 -0.40 2.64 -17.09
N LEU A 233 0.76 3.22 -17.31
CA LEU A 233 2.00 2.53 -17.60
C LEU A 233 2.82 2.48 -16.30
N GLN A 234 3.02 1.26 -15.77
CA GLN A 234 3.69 1.04 -14.49
C GLN A 234 5.04 0.35 -14.71
N GLN A 235 6.08 0.76 -14.00
CA GLN A 235 7.38 0.09 -14.00
C GLN A 235 7.78 -0.32 -12.59
N ARG A 236 8.14 -1.60 -12.43
CA ARG A 236 8.81 -2.09 -11.24
C ARG A 236 10.31 -1.94 -11.38
N ILE A 237 10.89 -0.85 -10.86
CA ILE A 237 12.34 -0.62 -10.94
C ILE A 237 13.08 -1.71 -10.14
N ASN A 238 12.63 -1.94 -8.92
CA ASN A 238 13.10 -2.98 -8.01
C ASN A 238 11.93 -3.46 -7.11
N PRO A 239 12.11 -4.47 -6.23
CA PRO A 239 11.02 -4.96 -5.38
C PRO A 239 10.36 -3.91 -4.47
N GLN A 240 11.10 -2.86 -4.09
CA GLN A 240 10.69 -1.77 -3.20
C GLN A 240 10.20 -0.53 -3.95
N THR A 241 10.64 -0.31 -5.19
CA THR A 241 10.38 0.91 -5.97
C THR A 241 9.48 0.62 -7.17
N ILE A 242 8.35 1.29 -7.21
CA ILE A 242 7.39 1.26 -8.32
C ILE A 242 7.14 2.68 -8.78
N GLN A 243 7.16 2.91 -10.10
CA GLN A 243 6.68 4.16 -10.69
C GLN A 243 5.54 3.91 -11.65
N SER A 244 4.66 4.89 -11.82
CA SER A 244 3.51 4.81 -12.70
C SER A 244 3.21 6.17 -13.32
N ILE A 245 2.93 6.18 -14.62
CA ILE A 245 2.37 7.33 -15.34
C ILE A 245 0.99 6.92 -15.82
N SER A 246 -0.04 7.73 -15.55
CA SER A 246 -1.40 7.43 -15.99
C SER A 246 -2.08 8.60 -16.66
N LEU A 247 -2.90 8.26 -17.66
CA LEU A 247 -3.81 9.14 -18.36
C LEU A 247 -5.23 8.72 -17.99
N GLU A 248 -6.01 9.64 -17.42
CA GLU A 248 -7.39 9.39 -17.01
C GLU A 248 -8.32 10.43 -17.65
N TYR A 249 -9.44 9.98 -18.20
CA TYR A 249 -10.54 10.83 -18.64
C TYR A 249 -11.67 10.75 -17.61
N ASN A 250 -12.20 11.91 -17.21
CA ASN A 250 -13.40 12.00 -16.37
C ASN A 250 -14.52 12.77 -17.10
N ASP A 251 -15.73 12.25 -17.01
CA ASP A 251 -16.98 12.94 -17.34
C ASP A 251 -17.89 12.92 -16.12
N LEU A 252 -18.06 14.10 -15.51
CA LEU A 252 -18.84 14.32 -14.31
C LEU A 252 -20.10 15.08 -14.68
N LYS A 253 -21.26 14.62 -14.20
CA LYS A 253 -22.54 15.31 -14.38
C LYS A 253 -23.28 15.41 -13.07
N VAL A 254 -23.86 16.59 -12.83
CA VAL A 254 -24.69 16.87 -11.66
C VAL A 254 -26.05 17.42 -12.05
N ASP A 255 -26.98 17.31 -11.11
CA ASP A 255 -28.27 17.98 -11.19
C ASP A 255 -28.10 19.52 -11.19
N ASN A 256 -28.97 20.23 -11.91
CA ASN A 256 -28.93 21.69 -12.02
C ASN A 256 -29.16 22.37 -10.65
N GLU A 257 -29.86 21.72 -9.73
CA GLU A 257 -30.05 22.21 -8.37
C GLU A 257 -28.73 22.34 -7.61
N ILE A 258 -27.81 21.40 -7.81
CA ILE A 258 -26.48 21.47 -7.19
C ILE A 258 -25.71 22.68 -7.72
N VAL A 259 -25.83 22.97 -9.02
CA VAL A 259 -25.21 24.15 -9.65
C VAL A 259 -25.81 25.45 -9.11
N ARG A 260 -27.13 25.48 -8.88
CA ARG A 260 -27.79 26.64 -8.26
C ARG A 260 -27.34 26.85 -6.82
N LEU A 261 -27.20 25.77 -6.05
CA LEU A 261 -26.77 25.82 -4.66
C LEU A 261 -25.28 26.15 -4.49
N ASN A 262 -24.44 25.63 -5.38
CA ASN A 262 -23.02 25.95 -5.44
C ASN A 262 -22.55 26.04 -6.91
N PRO A 263 -22.51 27.26 -7.49
CA PRO A 263 -22.02 27.46 -8.86
C PRO A 263 -20.56 27.04 -9.08
N ASN A 264 -19.78 26.91 -7.99
CA ASN A 264 -18.40 26.42 -8.04
C ASN A 264 -18.28 24.90 -7.82
N PHE A 265 -19.39 24.14 -7.79
CA PHE A 265 -19.33 22.70 -7.51
C PHE A 265 -18.44 21.95 -8.51
N LEU A 266 -18.75 22.04 -9.80
CA LEU A 266 -17.89 21.62 -10.91
C LEU A 266 -17.06 22.77 -11.50
N GLY A 267 -17.26 23.99 -10.99
CA GLY A 267 -16.66 25.22 -11.52
C GLY A 267 -17.50 25.85 -12.64
N ARG A 268 -17.37 27.17 -12.81
CA ARG A 268 -17.98 27.97 -13.89
C ARG A 268 -19.52 27.88 -14.03
N GLY A 269 -20.23 27.40 -13.01
CA GLY A 269 -21.68 27.25 -13.06
C GLY A 269 -22.16 26.18 -14.05
N GLU A 270 -21.34 25.18 -14.38
CA GLU A 270 -21.71 24.11 -15.30
C GLU A 270 -22.25 22.88 -14.56
N SER A 271 -23.24 22.20 -15.15
CA SER A 271 -23.75 20.91 -14.64
C SER A 271 -22.99 19.69 -15.18
N GLN A 272 -22.01 19.89 -16.06
CA GLN A 272 -21.18 18.83 -16.60
C GLN A 272 -19.72 19.27 -16.78
N LEU A 273 -18.78 18.50 -16.26
CA LEU A 273 -17.34 18.74 -16.37
C LEU A 273 -16.65 17.52 -16.98
N ARG A 274 -15.96 17.75 -18.10
CA ARG A 274 -15.16 16.75 -18.81
C ARG A 274 -13.71 17.22 -18.87
N TYR A 275 -12.78 16.35 -18.50
CA TYR A 275 -11.35 16.70 -18.46
C TYR A 275 -10.46 15.47 -18.42
N PHE A 276 -9.23 15.63 -18.89
CA PHE A 276 -8.17 14.64 -18.72
C PHE A 276 -7.33 14.93 -17.47
N ILE A 277 -6.75 13.88 -16.91
CA ILE A 277 -5.82 13.90 -15.78
C ILE A 277 -4.56 13.15 -16.19
N LEU A 278 -3.41 13.80 -16.00
CA LEU A 278 -2.09 13.18 -16.13
C LEU A 278 -1.53 13.04 -14.73
N ASP A 279 -1.25 11.83 -14.31
CA ASP A 279 -0.79 11.52 -12.96
C ASP A 279 0.50 10.71 -13.01
N TYR A 280 1.55 11.23 -12.40
CA TYR A 280 2.80 10.52 -12.16
C TYR A 280 2.89 10.17 -10.68
N SER A 281 3.20 8.92 -10.37
CA SER A 281 3.46 8.47 -9.00
C SER A 281 4.75 7.65 -8.91
N LEU A 282 5.49 7.86 -7.84
CA LEU A 282 6.68 7.10 -7.47
C LEU A 282 6.51 6.63 -6.02
N LYS A 283 6.58 5.33 -5.81
CA LYS A 283 6.43 4.70 -4.49
C LYS A 283 7.68 3.92 -4.15
N TYR A 284 8.18 4.12 -2.95
CA TYR A 284 9.28 3.38 -2.35
C TYR A 284 8.82 2.80 -1.01
N ASP A 285 8.91 1.48 -0.84
CA ASP A 285 8.57 0.81 0.42
C ASP A 285 9.69 -0.15 0.85
N ASN A 286 10.35 0.18 1.95
CA ASN A 286 11.35 -0.66 2.60
C ASN A 286 10.95 -0.95 4.06
N THR A 287 9.65 -1.06 4.31
CA THR A 287 9.12 -1.39 5.63
C THR A 287 9.15 -2.89 5.91
N VAL A 288 9.43 -3.23 7.16
CA VAL A 288 9.22 -4.57 7.69
C VAL A 288 7.75 -4.69 8.03
N TYR A 289 7.06 -5.58 7.32
CA TYR A 289 5.63 -5.83 7.41
C TYR A 289 4.76 -4.67 6.88
N PRO A 290 4.58 -4.55 5.54
CA PRO A 290 3.90 -3.41 4.90
C PRO A 290 2.48 -3.13 5.37
N LEU A 291 1.75 -4.16 5.82
CA LEU A 291 0.39 -4.04 6.35
C LEU A 291 0.33 -3.20 7.63
N TYR A 292 1.30 -3.41 8.53
CA TYR A 292 1.40 -2.65 9.78
C TYR A 292 2.89 -2.44 10.10
N PRO A 293 3.53 -1.44 9.48
CA PRO A 293 4.97 -1.28 9.53
C PRO A 293 5.52 -1.23 10.95
N LEU A 294 6.48 -2.12 11.23
CA LEU A 294 7.14 -2.24 12.53
C LEU A 294 8.52 -1.55 12.55
N LYS A 295 9.15 -1.44 11.38
CA LYS A 295 10.48 -0.85 11.17
C LYS A 295 10.62 -0.45 9.70
N GLY A 296 11.48 0.54 9.42
CA GLY A 296 11.84 0.93 8.06
C GLY A 296 11.11 2.20 7.65
N TYR A 297 11.04 2.45 6.34
CA TYR A 297 10.48 3.68 5.81
C TYR A 297 9.78 3.48 4.48
N ARG A 298 8.84 4.37 4.21
CA ARG A 298 8.06 4.43 2.98
C ARG A 298 8.00 5.87 2.50
N ALA A 299 8.13 6.08 1.20
CA ALA A 299 7.97 7.39 0.59
C ALA A 299 7.12 7.26 -0.66
N GLU A 300 6.18 8.18 -0.83
CA GLU A 300 5.34 8.29 -2.01
C GLU A 300 5.37 9.73 -2.51
N PHE A 301 5.63 9.88 -3.80
CA PHE A 301 5.59 11.13 -4.52
C PHE A 301 4.50 11.05 -5.58
N ASN A 302 3.73 12.13 -5.73
CA ASN A 302 2.68 12.23 -6.74
C ASN A 302 2.66 13.63 -7.34
N LEU A 303 2.72 13.71 -8.66
CA LEU A 303 2.53 14.92 -9.45
C LEU A 303 1.32 14.71 -10.35
N ARG A 304 0.32 15.56 -10.22
CA ARG A 304 -0.95 15.42 -10.95
C ARG A 304 -1.32 16.71 -11.63
N LYS A 305 -1.67 16.62 -12.91
CA LYS A 305 -2.27 17.69 -13.70
C LYS A 305 -3.70 17.32 -14.05
N GLU A 306 -4.66 18.06 -13.52
CA GLU A 306 -6.08 17.92 -13.78
C GLU A 306 -6.52 19.03 -14.73
N GLY A 307 -7.07 18.62 -15.87
CA GLY A 307 -7.42 19.51 -16.96
C GLY A 307 -6.20 19.88 -17.80
N PHE A 308 -6.07 19.14 -18.89
CA PHE A 308 -5.17 19.40 -20.00
C PHE A 308 -5.80 18.81 -21.28
N GLY A 309 -5.44 19.35 -22.44
CA GLY A 309 -6.05 18.93 -23.71
C GLY A 309 -7.51 19.36 -23.85
N TRP A 310 -8.29 18.69 -24.70
CA TRP A 310 -9.68 19.09 -24.99
C TRP A 310 -10.71 18.20 -24.27
N PRO A 311 -11.79 18.76 -23.69
CA PRO A 311 -12.08 20.19 -23.52
C PRO A 311 -11.36 20.76 -22.28
N ASP A 312 -10.56 21.82 -22.45
CA ASP A 312 -9.83 22.44 -21.35
C ASP A 312 -10.75 23.38 -20.56
N LYS A 313 -11.45 22.82 -19.56
CA LYS A 313 -12.37 23.59 -18.70
C LYS A 313 -11.79 23.90 -17.33
N ILE A 314 -10.68 23.28 -16.98
CA ILE A 314 -10.09 23.36 -15.66
C ILE A 314 -8.59 23.26 -15.76
N THR A 315 -7.88 23.91 -14.85
CA THR A 315 -6.44 23.77 -14.74
C THR A 315 -6.10 23.70 -13.26
N ASN A 316 -5.67 22.52 -12.83
CA ASN A 316 -5.25 22.28 -11.46
C ASN A 316 -4.07 21.31 -11.46
N THR A 317 -2.90 21.81 -11.11
CA THR A 317 -1.69 21.01 -10.94
C THR A 317 -1.35 20.99 -9.48
N TRP A 318 -1.11 19.81 -8.94
CA TRP A 318 -0.64 19.69 -7.58
C TRP A 318 0.40 18.60 -7.44
N LEU A 319 1.23 18.80 -6.43
CA LEU A 319 2.26 17.88 -6.01
C LEU A 319 1.94 17.45 -4.58
N ALA A 320 2.05 16.15 -4.33
CA ALA A 320 1.92 15.58 -3.00
C ALA A 320 3.11 14.68 -2.68
N MET A 321 3.52 14.71 -1.41
CA MET A 321 4.54 13.82 -0.88
C MET A 321 4.04 13.24 0.44
N ASN A 322 4.22 11.93 0.61
CA ASN A 322 3.94 11.20 1.84
C ASN A 322 5.20 10.45 2.27
N ILE A 323 5.70 10.70 3.47
CA ILE A 323 6.90 10.06 4.00
C ILE A 323 6.56 9.47 5.37
N GLU A 324 6.89 8.20 5.55
CA GLU A 324 6.66 7.44 6.77
C GLU A 324 7.97 6.81 7.24
N GLN A 325 8.25 6.92 8.53
CA GLN A 325 9.44 6.36 9.17
C GLN A 325 9.01 5.62 10.44
N HIS A 326 9.50 4.39 10.60
CA HIS A 326 9.18 3.50 11.70
C HIS A 326 10.45 3.04 12.41
N PHE A 327 10.55 3.38 13.69
CA PHE A 327 11.67 3.04 14.56
C PHE A 327 11.24 1.97 15.56
N ALA A 328 11.90 0.81 15.52
CA ALA A 328 11.78 -0.20 16.58
C ALA A 328 12.68 0.21 17.76
N LEU A 329 12.13 1.00 18.70
CA LEU A 329 12.85 1.53 19.87
C LEU A 329 13.22 0.40 20.86
N ALA A 330 12.33 -0.59 20.99
CA ALA A 330 12.57 -1.83 21.72
C ALA A 330 11.82 -2.99 21.05
N LYS A 331 11.96 -4.21 21.57
CA LYS A 331 11.31 -5.42 21.01
C LYS A 331 9.81 -5.23 20.74
N ASN A 332 9.11 -4.58 21.68
CA ASN A 332 7.67 -4.35 21.61
C ASN A 332 7.29 -2.87 21.46
N LEU A 333 8.25 -1.94 21.47
CA LEU A 333 7.98 -0.50 21.43
C LEU A 333 8.43 0.10 20.10
N ILE A 334 7.49 0.71 19.39
CA ILE A 334 7.69 1.23 18.03
C ILE A 334 7.23 2.68 17.98
N LEU A 335 8.07 3.57 17.46
CA LEU A 335 7.70 4.95 17.15
C LEU A 335 7.50 5.09 15.64
N SER A 336 6.34 5.57 15.22
CA SER A 336 6.03 5.88 13.83
C SER A 336 5.87 7.38 13.67
N ALA A 337 6.48 7.95 12.65
CA ALA A 337 6.31 9.33 12.23
C ALA A 337 5.92 9.38 10.76
N LYS A 338 4.91 10.18 10.45
CA LYS A 338 4.40 10.37 9.09
C LYS A 338 4.24 11.86 8.83
N ILE A 339 4.67 12.28 7.64
CA ILE A 339 4.43 13.62 7.12
C ILE A 339 3.83 13.48 5.73
N LYS A 340 2.72 14.17 5.49
CA LYS A 340 2.10 14.28 4.18
C LYS A 340 1.81 15.74 3.88
N PHE A 341 2.12 16.18 2.68
CA PHE A 341 1.71 17.50 2.21
C PHE A 341 1.21 17.44 0.78
N LYS A 342 0.36 18.40 0.43
CA LYS A 342 -0.15 18.66 -0.93
C LYS A 342 -0.03 20.15 -1.20
N ILE A 343 0.55 20.51 -2.35
CA ILE A 343 0.73 21.90 -2.78
C ILE A 343 0.17 22.01 -4.20
N ASN A 344 -0.78 22.92 -4.41
CA ASN A 344 -1.26 23.26 -5.75
C ASN A 344 -0.37 24.36 -6.35
N ILE A 345 -0.12 24.32 -7.65
CA ILE A 345 0.83 25.23 -8.31
C ILE A 345 0.13 26.52 -8.75
N GLU A 346 -1.06 26.40 -9.35
CA GLU A 346 -1.84 27.54 -9.80
C GLU A 346 -2.42 28.32 -8.61
N SER A 347 -2.79 29.59 -8.84
CA SER A 347 -3.45 30.48 -7.86
C SER A 347 -4.96 30.64 -8.09
N ASN A 348 -5.51 30.04 -9.15
CA ASN A 348 -6.92 30.18 -9.51
C ASN A 348 -7.85 29.42 -8.54
N LYS A 349 -9.09 29.88 -8.39
CA LYS A 349 -10.13 29.13 -7.64
C LYS A 349 -10.38 27.78 -8.33
N ILE A 350 -10.24 26.71 -7.58
CA ILE A 350 -10.54 25.35 -8.05
C ILE A 350 -12.01 25.01 -7.74
N PRO A 351 -12.66 24.12 -8.52
CA PRO A 351 -13.98 23.62 -8.18
C PRO A 351 -13.98 22.98 -6.80
N TYR A 352 -15.11 23.07 -6.13
CA TYR A 352 -15.32 22.48 -4.81
C TYR A 352 -14.99 20.98 -4.82
N MET A 353 -15.40 20.25 -5.86
CA MET A 353 -15.15 18.81 -5.97
C MET A 353 -13.65 18.42 -6.04
N LEU A 354 -12.77 19.37 -6.34
CA LEU A 354 -11.31 19.16 -6.37
C LEU A 354 -10.58 19.79 -5.18
N ASN A 355 -11.32 20.43 -4.27
CA ASN A 355 -10.78 21.19 -3.14
C ASN A 355 -10.67 20.37 -1.84
N ASP A 356 -10.63 19.04 -1.94
CA ASP A 356 -10.48 18.14 -0.80
C ASP A 356 -9.09 18.28 -0.17
N ALA A 357 -9.02 18.47 1.14
CA ALA A 357 -7.77 18.39 1.91
C ALA A 357 -7.87 17.40 3.07
N ILE A 358 -8.14 17.87 4.29
CA ILE A 358 -8.15 17.03 5.50
C ILE A 358 -9.59 16.57 5.78
N GLY A 359 -9.79 15.36 6.27
CA GLY A 359 -11.11 14.77 6.52
C GLY A 359 -11.62 13.88 5.38
N TYR A 360 -10.83 13.76 4.30
CA TYR A 360 -11.16 12.98 3.11
C TYR A 360 -10.17 11.83 2.92
N LYS A 361 -10.67 10.67 2.50
CA LYS A 361 -9.86 9.44 2.30
C LYS A 361 -9.07 9.11 3.58
N ASP A 362 -7.76 8.87 3.46
CA ASP A 362 -6.85 8.54 4.57
C ASP A 362 -6.20 9.78 5.22
N ASP A 363 -6.56 10.99 4.77
CA ASP A 363 -5.97 12.26 5.21
C ASP A 363 -6.73 12.83 6.40
N ASN A 364 -6.55 12.20 7.57
CA ASN A 364 -7.27 12.55 8.79
C ASN A 364 -6.33 12.86 9.96
N ILE A 365 -6.82 13.68 10.88
CA ILE A 365 -6.22 13.97 12.19
C ILE A 365 -7.01 13.15 13.23
N THR A 366 -6.31 12.50 14.16
CA THR A 366 -6.93 11.81 15.31
C THR A 366 -7.96 12.72 15.99
N GLY A 367 -9.21 12.26 16.17
CA GLY A 367 -10.30 13.03 16.77
C GLY A 367 -11.14 13.86 15.78
N TYR A 368 -10.62 14.14 14.57
CA TYR A 368 -11.30 14.98 13.57
C TYR A 368 -12.03 14.16 12.49
N GLN A 369 -12.25 12.85 12.69
CA GLN A 369 -12.87 11.98 11.68
C GLN A 369 -14.31 12.36 11.29
N LEU A 370 -14.99 13.21 12.08
CA LEU A 370 -16.31 13.75 11.77
C LEU A 370 -16.25 15.08 11.00
N TYR A 371 -15.06 15.64 10.82
CA TYR A 371 -14.84 16.97 10.27
C TYR A 371 -14.10 16.92 8.95
N VAL A 372 -14.36 17.92 8.13
CA VAL A 372 -13.67 18.15 6.86
C VAL A 372 -13.10 19.55 6.84
N ILE A 373 -11.90 19.68 6.28
CA ILE A 373 -11.21 20.94 6.09
C ILE A 373 -10.80 20.98 4.63
N ASP A 374 -11.55 21.73 3.84
CA ASP A 374 -11.26 21.94 2.43
C ASP A 374 -10.03 22.83 2.29
N GLY A 375 -9.27 22.60 1.22
CA GLY A 375 -8.01 23.28 1.03
C GLY A 375 -7.28 22.89 -0.25
N ARG A 376 -6.64 23.91 -0.81
CA ARG A 376 -5.69 23.76 -1.91
C ARG A 376 -4.41 23.15 -1.41
N HIS A 377 -3.84 23.76 -0.38
CA HIS A 377 -2.62 23.28 0.25
C HIS A 377 -2.97 22.62 1.56
N PHE A 378 -2.33 21.51 1.87
CA PHE A 378 -2.38 21.00 3.24
C PHE A 378 -1.07 20.35 3.64
N MET A 379 -0.87 20.28 4.95
CA MET A 379 0.18 19.54 5.60
C MET A 379 -0.44 18.76 6.76
N LEU A 380 -0.04 17.51 6.89
CA LEU A 380 -0.46 16.58 7.93
C LEU A 380 0.80 15.93 8.51
N VAL A 381 0.94 16.00 9.83
CA VAL A 381 2.00 15.35 10.58
C VAL A 381 1.35 14.42 11.58
N ARG A 382 1.80 13.17 11.63
CA ARG A 382 1.24 12.14 12.51
C ARG A 382 2.35 11.41 13.23
N HIS A 383 2.23 11.31 14.54
CA HIS A 383 3.12 10.52 15.38
C HIS A 383 2.32 9.46 16.10
N ALA A 384 2.82 8.23 16.09
CA ALA A 384 2.19 7.11 16.79
C ALA A 384 3.24 6.33 17.58
N LEU A 385 3.08 6.29 18.90
CA LEU A 385 3.84 5.40 19.78
C LEU A 385 3.03 4.11 19.97
N LYS A 386 3.58 2.99 19.53
CA LYS A 386 2.91 1.68 19.53
C LYS A 386 3.62 0.74 20.49
N TYR A 387 2.87 0.03 21.32
CA TYR A 387 3.36 -1.02 22.20
C TYR A 387 2.66 -2.34 21.89
N ARG A 388 3.42 -3.38 21.52
CA ARG A 388 2.88 -4.71 21.25
C ARG A 388 2.52 -5.40 22.57
N LEU A 389 1.22 -5.58 22.79
CA LEU A 389 0.65 -6.23 23.97
C LEU A 389 0.66 -7.76 23.82
N LEU A 390 0.38 -8.25 22.62
CA LEU A 390 0.28 -9.68 22.33
C LEU A 390 0.81 -9.99 20.93
N GLU A 391 1.50 -11.11 20.82
CA GLU A 391 1.83 -11.78 19.56
C GLU A 391 1.70 -13.28 19.78
N HIS A 392 0.67 -13.89 19.21
CA HIS A 392 0.39 -15.30 19.42
C HIS A 392 -0.27 -15.96 18.21
N ASN A 393 0.05 -17.23 17.99
CA ASN A 393 -0.53 -18.05 16.94
C ASN A 393 -1.56 -19.00 17.56
N PHE A 394 -2.83 -18.62 17.52
CA PHE A 394 -3.90 -19.47 18.04
C PHE A 394 -4.23 -20.58 17.04
N LYS A 395 -4.27 -21.83 17.50
CA LYS A 395 -4.82 -22.95 16.71
C LYS A 395 -6.34 -22.91 16.83
N ILE A 396 -7.05 -22.67 15.73
CA ILE A 396 -8.52 -22.60 15.72
C ILE A 396 -9.13 -24.00 15.77
N SER A 397 -8.88 -24.82 14.75
CA SER A 397 -9.42 -26.17 14.64
C SER A 397 -8.76 -26.94 13.50
N ASP A 398 -8.51 -28.23 13.69
CA ASP A 398 -7.99 -29.11 12.63
C ASP A 398 -9.01 -29.39 11.52
N LYS A 399 -10.30 -29.14 11.78
CA LYS A 399 -11.39 -29.27 10.79
C LYS A 399 -11.47 -28.10 9.81
N MET A 400 -10.83 -26.97 10.11
CA MET A 400 -10.76 -25.84 9.18
C MET A 400 -9.80 -26.15 8.01
N PRO A 401 -10.01 -25.56 6.82
CA PRO A 401 -9.06 -25.65 5.72
C PRO A 401 -7.67 -25.19 6.18
N LYS A 402 -6.60 -25.83 5.67
CA LYS A 402 -5.21 -25.60 6.11
C LYS A 402 -4.83 -24.12 6.32
N PRO A 403 -5.21 -23.17 5.44
CA PRO A 403 -4.89 -21.74 5.63
C PRO A 403 -5.51 -21.08 6.87
N PHE A 404 -6.64 -21.60 7.38
CA PHE A 404 -7.40 -21.02 8.49
C PHE A 404 -7.21 -21.77 9.82
N ARG A 405 -6.36 -22.80 9.86
CA ARG A 405 -6.13 -23.58 11.09
C ARG A 405 -5.37 -22.80 12.16
N VAL A 406 -4.51 -21.87 11.75
CA VAL A 406 -3.70 -21.04 12.64
C VAL A 406 -4.03 -19.58 12.39
N MET A 407 -4.41 -18.88 13.45
CA MET A 407 -4.70 -17.47 13.45
C MET A 407 -3.55 -16.72 14.12
N ASN A 408 -2.67 -16.14 13.31
CA ASN A 408 -1.71 -15.16 13.81
C ASN A 408 -2.49 -13.96 14.33
N THR A 409 -2.30 -13.64 15.60
CA THR A 409 -2.98 -12.56 16.31
C THR A 409 -1.94 -11.64 16.91
N GLN A 410 -2.01 -10.36 16.56
CA GLN A 410 -1.19 -9.31 17.16
C GLN A 410 -2.08 -8.21 17.70
N LEU A 411 -1.82 -7.76 18.92
CA LEU A 411 -2.53 -6.67 19.56
C LEU A 411 -1.54 -5.56 19.95
N PHE A 412 -1.84 -4.33 19.56
CA PHE A 412 -1.04 -3.15 19.86
C PHE A 412 -1.87 -2.12 20.62
N ALA A 413 -1.29 -1.55 21.67
CA ALA A 413 -1.72 -0.26 22.20
C ALA A 413 -0.99 0.86 21.46
N ARG A 414 -1.70 1.91 21.07
CA ARG A 414 -1.18 3.05 20.31
C ARG A 414 -1.54 4.35 21.01
N LEU A 415 -0.62 5.30 21.04
CA LEU A 415 -0.86 6.70 21.42
C LEU A 415 -0.54 7.58 20.22
N ASN A 416 -1.48 8.42 19.80
CA ASN A 416 -1.30 9.31 18.66
C ASN A 416 -1.16 10.77 19.07
N LEU A 417 -0.38 11.49 18.28
CA LEU A 417 -0.31 12.94 18.29
C LEU A 417 -0.20 13.40 16.84
N ASP A 418 -1.26 14.04 16.37
CA ASP A 418 -1.43 14.47 14.99
C ASP A 418 -1.60 15.99 14.94
N ALA A 419 -1.05 16.60 13.90
CA ALA A 419 -1.22 18.01 13.58
C ALA A 419 -1.56 18.16 12.10
N GLY A 420 -2.47 19.05 11.77
CA GLY A 420 -2.82 19.33 10.38
C GLY A 420 -3.15 20.78 10.14
N TYR A 421 -2.86 21.24 8.93
CA TYR A 421 -3.15 22.57 8.45
C TYR A 421 -3.61 22.48 7.00
N ALA A 422 -4.74 23.09 6.68
CA ALA A 422 -5.23 23.21 5.32
C ALA A 422 -5.53 24.68 5.00
N ASN A 423 -5.12 25.11 3.81
CA ASN A 423 -5.26 26.48 3.35
C ASN A 423 -6.24 26.56 2.17
N ASP A 424 -7.27 27.38 2.33
CA ASP A 424 -8.18 27.76 1.25
C ASP A 424 -8.33 29.29 1.23
N PRO A 425 -7.61 29.98 0.32
CA PRO A 425 -7.70 31.43 0.14
C PRO A 425 -9.03 31.91 -0.44
N SER A 426 -9.80 31.02 -1.09
CA SER A 426 -10.93 31.39 -1.97
C SER A 426 -12.31 30.92 -1.47
N GLY A 427 -12.34 29.96 -0.53
CA GLY A 427 -13.55 29.36 0.04
C GLY A 427 -13.51 29.15 1.57
N GLY A 428 -12.41 29.51 2.25
CA GLY A 428 -12.22 29.24 3.68
C GLY A 428 -13.07 30.05 4.66
N THR A 429 -13.97 30.95 4.22
CA THR A 429 -14.73 31.83 5.12
C THR A 429 -15.78 31.10 5.97
N ASN A 430 -16.26 29.94 5.51
CA ASN A 430 -17.37 29.22 6.15
C ASN A 430 -16.92 28.03 6.99
N ASN A 431 -15.60 27.79 7.10
CA ASN A 431 -15.03 26.68 7.87
C ASN A 431 -14.06 27.23 8.94
N PRO A 432 -14.40 27.12 10.23
CA PRO A 432 -13.59 27.68 11.31
C PRO A 432 -12.23 26.97 11.48
N TYR A 433 -12.05 25.79 10.89
CA TYR A 433 -10.81 25.01 10.98
C TYR A 433 -9.83 25.29 9.84
N THR A 434 -10.30 25.85 8.73
CA THR A 434 -9.47 26.23 7.58
C THR A 434 -8.54 27.39 7.95
N ASN A 435 -7.34 27.41 7.37
CA ASN A 435 -6.28 28.40 7.65
C ASN A 435 -5.84 28.43 9.13
N ARG A 436 -6.04 27.32 9.87
CA ARG A 436 -5.63 27.18 11.27
C ARG A 436 -5.03 25.80 11.51
N ILE A 437 -4.04 25.74 12.41
CA ILE A 437 -3.46 24.47 12.85
C ILE A 437 -4.47 23.76 13.76
N GLN A 438 -4.83 22.56 13.36
CA GLN A 438 -5.62 21.61 14.13
C GLN A 438 -4.69 20.58 14.77
N LEU A 439 -4.97 20.23 16.02
CA LEU A 439 -4.21 19.26 16.79
C LEU A 439 -5.16 18.20 17.32
N GLY A 440 -4.79 16.94 17.17
CA GLY A 440 -5.59 15.82 17.63
C GLY A 440 -4.73 14.74 18.23
N TYR A 441 -5.20 14.11 19.29
CA TYR A 441 -4.43 13.11 20.01
C TYR A 441 -5.35 12.11 20.68
N GLY A 442 -4.78 10.98 21.07
CA GLY A 442 -5.48 10.03 21.92
C GLY A 442 -5.03 8.57 21.75
N PRO A 443 -5.49 7.70 22.66
CA PRO A 443 -5.13 6.29 22.65
C PRO A 443 -5.94 5.48 21.62
N GLY A 444 -5.36 4.37 21.18
CA GLY A 444 -6.04 3.39 20.35
C GLY A 444 -5.55 1.96 20.61
N LEU A 445 -6.32 1.00 20.14
CA LEU A 445 -6.01 -0.42 20.13
C LEU A 445 -6.12 -0.93 18.70
N ASP A 446 -5.05 -1.54 18.20
CA ASP A 446 -4.99 -2.11 16.86
C ASP A 446 -4.82 -3.63 16.97
N LEU A 447 -5.75 -4.36 16.36
CA LEU A 447 -5.80 -5.82 16.29
C LEU A 447 -5.51 -6.27 14.85
N ILE A 448 -4.59 -7.22 14.70
CA ILE A 448 -4.21 -7.81 13.43
C ILE A 448 -4.49 -9.31 13.49
N LEU A 449 -5.27 -9.83 12.55
CA LEU A 449 -5.60 -11.24 12.44
C LEU A 449 -5.16 -11.79 11.08
N PHE A 450 -4.68 -13.04 11.08
CA PHE A 450 -4.28 -13.79 9.87
C PHE A 450 -3.28 -13.06 8.96
N ASN A 451 -2.55 -12.08 9.50
CA ASN A 451 -1.66 -11.18 8.78
C ASN A 451 -2.30 -10.41 7.61
N ASN A 452 -3.63 -10.36 7.50
CA ASN A 452 -4.35 -9.75 6.38
C ASN A 452 -5.59 -8.95 6.82
N PHE A 453 -6.08 -9.16 8.04
CA PHE A 453 -7.18 -8.41 8.62
C PHE A 453 -6.65 -7.45 9.69
N THR A 454 -7.14 -6.21 9.65
CA THR A 454 -6.85 -5.18 10.65
C THR A 454 -8.17 -4.65 11.22
N ALA A 455 -8.23 -4.45 12.52
CA ALA A 455 -9.30 -3.76 13.22
C ALA A 455 -8.70 -2.81 14.25
N SER A 456 -9.11 -1.56 14.22
CA SER A 456 -8.60 -0.51 15.09
C SER A 456 -9.75 0.19 15.81
N MET A 457 -9.56 0.46 17.09
CA MET A 457 -10.40 1.34 17.89
C MET A 457 -9.54 2.50 18.38
N GLU A 458 -10.03 3.73 18.24
CA GLU A 458 -9.31 4.94 18.61
C GLU A 458 -10.21 5.88 19.39
N LEU A 459 -9.77 6.32 20.57
CA LEU A 459 -10.37 7.45 21.28
C LEU A 459 -9.61 8.71 20.85
N GLY A 460 -10.22 9.52 20.00
CA GLY A 460 -9.62 10.76 19.51
C GLY A 460 -10.17 11.97 20.25
N ILE A 461 -9.28 12.90 20.61
CA ILE A 461 -9.59 14.16 21.28
C ILE A 461 -9.10 15.31 20.40
N THR A 462 -9.98 16.26 20.10
CA THR A 462 -9.64 17.44 19.29
C THR A 462 -8.99 18.55 20.15
N ARG A 463 -8.40 19.55 19.49
CA ARG A 463 -7.90 20.77 20.17
C ARG A 463 -8.99 21.49 20.97
N HIS A 464 -10.26 21.32 20.59
CA HIS A 464 -11.41 21.92 21.25
C HIS A 464 -11.93 21.09 22.44
N GLY A 465 -11.29 19.95 22.76
CA GLY A 465 -11.68 19.07 23.86
C GLY A 465 -12.82 18.11 23.52
N GLU A 466 -13.25 18.06 22.26
CA GLU A 466 -14.27 17.11 21.82
C GLU A 466 -13.65 15.72 21.70
N ALA A 467 -14.29 14.73 22.31
CA ALA A 467 -13.83 13.35 22.31
C ALA A 467 -14.78 12.45 21.52
N GLY A 468 -14.23 11.49 20.76
CA GLY A 468 -15.00 10.51 20.01
C GLY A 468 -14.29 9.16 19.96
N ILE A 469 -15.08 8.08 19.92
CA ILE A 469 -14.57 6.72 19.69
C ILE A 469 -14.80 6.36 18.23
N PHE A 470 -13.73 5.99 17.55
CA PHE A 470 -13.69 5.66 16.14
C PHE A 470 -13.27 4.22 15.94
N PHE A 471 -13.93 3.54 15.02
CA PHE A 471 -13.61 2.18 14.63
C PHE A 471 -13.23 2.17 13.15
N SER A 472 -12.17 1.45 12.82
CA SER A 472 -11.80 1.16 11.43
C SER A 472 -11.42 -0.31 11.30
N GLY A 473 -11.62 -0.85 10.11
CA GLY A 473 -11.21 -2.22 9.82
C GLY A 473 -11.07 -2.43 8.32
N GLY A 474 -10.19 -3.35 7.94
CA GLY A 474 -9.88 -3.61 6.55
C GLY A 474 -9.27 -4.99 6.34
N LEU A 475 -9.63 -5.58 5.20
CA LEU A 475 -9.00 -6.79 4.65
C LEU A 475 -8.04 -6.37 3.55
N ASN A 476 -6.78 -6.74 3.68
CA ASN A 476 -5.76 -6.56 2.65
C ASN A 476 -5.49 -7.90 1.98
N PHE A 477 -5.74 -7.98 0.67
CA PHE A 477 -5.57 -9.18 -0.16
C PHE A 477 -4.31 -9.11 -1.03
#